data_AF-A0A7U6KR77-F1
#
_entry.id   AF-A0A7U6KR77-F1
#
_cell.length_a   1.000
_cell.length_b   1.000
_cell.length_c   1.000
_cell.angle_alpha   90.00
_cell.angle_beta   90.00
_cell.angle_gamma   90.00
#
_symmetry.space_group_name_H-M   'P 1'
#
loop_
_entity.id
_entity.type
_entity.pdbx_description
1 polymer ?
#
loop_
_entity_poly.entity_id
_entity_poly.type
_entity_poly.pdbx_seq_one_letter_code
_entity_poly.pdbx_strand_id
1 'polypeptide(L)' 'MYLEKAFDDTGLRPEIRLPIAKQLGETSLMFLVHPTLTEAEITQTVQALDKVLARIDADAK' A
#
# COMPACT_ATOMS: atom_id res chain seq x y z
N MET A 1 -6.62 1.21 8.28
CA MET A 1 -6.54 2.16 9.40
C MET A 1 -7.81 2.22 10.24
N TYR A 2 -8.81 3.08 10.00
CA TYR A 2 -9.98 3.19 10.91
C TYR A 2 -10.89 1.93 10.98
N LEU A 3 -10.72 0.98 10.06
CA LEU A 3 -11.42 -0.32 10.06
C LEU A 3 -10.65 -1.41 10.83
N GLU A 4 -9.47 -1.11 11.37
CA GLU A 4 -8.71 -2.06 12.17
C GLU A 4 -9.36 -2.23 13.55
N LYS A 5 -9.19 -3.42 14.14
CA LYS A 5 -9.72 -3.76 15.46
C LYS A 5 -9.32 -2.75 16.56
N ALA A 6 -8.15 -2.13 16.43
CA ALA A 6 -7.68 -1.10 17.35
C ALA A 6 -8.62 0.12 17.48
N PHE A 7 -9.54 0.30 16.53
CA PHE A 7 -10.53 1.39 16.54
C PHE A 7 -11.92 0.96 17.03
N ASP A 8 -12.12 -0.32 17.40
CA ASP A 8 -13.35 -0.78 18.05
C ASP A 8 -13.59 0.06 19.33
N ASP A 9 -14.84 0.48 19.56
CA ASP A 9 -15.29 1.20 20.75
C ASP A 9 -14.61 2.57 21.05
N THR A 10 -13.80 3.10 20.13
CA THR A 10 -13.09 4.39 20.31
C THR A 10 -13.92 5.62 19.92
N GLY A 11 -15.08 5.44 19.27
CA GLY A 11 -15.85 6.54 18.66
C GLY A 11 -15.18 7.18 17.43
N LEU A 12 -13.97 6.75 17.06
CA LEU A 12 -13.19 7.27 15.93
C LEU A 12 -13.55 6.59 14.60
N ARG A 13 -14.53 5.67 14.60
CA ARG A 13 -15.03 5.04 13.39
C ARG A 13 -16.18 5.87 12.82
N PRO A 14 -16.02 6.47 11.63
CA PRO A 14 -17.11 7.19 10.99
C PRO A 14 -18.20 6.20 10.55
N GLU A 15 -19.47 6.58 10.71
CA GLU A 15 -20.63 5.77 10.30
C GLU A 15 -20.63 5.51 8.78
N ILE A 16 -20.16 6.49 8.01
CA ILE A 16 -20.01 6.41 6.55
C ILE A 16 -18.53 6.35 6.21
N ARG A 17 -18.15 5.44 5.32
CA ARG A 17 -16.75 5.36 4.85
C ARG A 17 -16.33 6.66 4.19
N LEU A 18 -15.15 7.13 4.57
CA LEU A 18 -14.52 8.31 3.98
C LEU A 18 -14.07 7.96 2.54
N PRO A 19 -14.62 8.60 1.49
CA PRO A 19 -14.39 8.18 0.11
C PRO A 19 -12.90 8.18 -0.28
N ILE A 20 -12.17 9.22 0.12
CA ILE A 20 -10.73 9.36 -0.17
C ILE A 20 -9.92 8.27 0.54
N ALA A 21 -10.20 8.01 1.82
CA ALA A 21 -9.48 6.99 2.58
C ALA A 21 -9.79 5.57 2.08
N LYS A 22 -11.01 5.34 1.57
CA LYS A 22 -11.37 4.08 0.91
C LYS A 22 -10.55 3.89 -0.36
N GLN A 23 -10.57 4.87 -1.27
CA GLN A 23 -9.80 4.81 -2.51
C GLN A 23 -8.31 4.60 -2.22
N LEU A 24 -7.74 5.35 -1.27
CA LEU A 24 -6.34 5.20 -0.89
C LEU A 24 -6.05 3.79 -0.37
N GLY A 25 -6.89 3.22 0.49
CA GLY A 25 -6.72 1.86 1.01
C GLY A 25 -6.86 0.76 -0.06
N GLU A 26 -7.61 1.03 -1.13
CA GLU A 26 -7.83 0.10 -2.24
C GLU A 26 -6.73 0.20 -3.32
N THR A 27 -6.09 1.36 -3.48
CA THR A 27 -5.13 1.60 -4.58
C THR A 27 -3.68 1.82 -4.13
N SER A 28 -3.41 1.88 -2.82
CA SER A 28 -2.04 2.08 -2.32
C SER A 28 -1.32 0.77 -2.01
N LEU A 29 0.00 0.80 -2.17
CA LEU A 29 0.92 -0.23 -1.72
C LEU A 29 1.88 0.38 -0.70
N MET A 30 2.23 -0.38 0.33
CA MET A 30 3.22 0.02 1.33
C MET A 30 4.51 -0.77 1.13
N PHE A 31 5.64 -0.06 1.06
CA PHE A 31 6.96 -0.64 0.92
C PHE A 31 7.79 -0.39 2.20
N LEU A 32 8.73 -1.29 2.47
CA LEU A 32 9.65 -1.14 3.59
C LEU A 32 10.59 0.03 3.32
N VAL A 33 10.63 0.98 4.25
CA VAL A 33 11.62 2.08 4.24
C VAL A 33 12.21 2.14 5.63
N HIS A 34 13.54 1.95 5.72
CA HIS A 34 14.26 1.97 6.99
C HIS A 34 15.66 2.56 6.78
N PRO A 35 16.22 3.31 7.75
CA PRO A 35 17.55 3.92 7.62
C PRO A 35 18.72 2.94 7.39
N THR A 36 18.52 1.66 7.66
CA THR A 36 19.55 0.62 7.45
C THR A 36 19.50 0.00 6.05
N LEU A 37 18.52 0.35 5.22
CA LEU A 37 18.47 -0.12 3.85
C LEU A 37 19.58 0.55 3.05
N THR A 38 20.37 -0.29 2.39
CA THR A 38 21.38 0.13 1.43
C THR A 38 20.73 0.51 0.10
N GLU A 39 21.44 1.30 -0.69
CA GLU A 39 21.00 1.66 -2.04
C GLU A 39 20.78 0.41 -2.93
N ALA A 40 21.59 -0.63 -2.74
CA ALA A 40 21.46 -1.89 -3.47
C ALA A 40 20.14 -2.63 -3.14
N GLU A 41 19.73 -2.66 -1.87
CA GLU A 41 18.48 -3.27 -1.44
C GLU A 41 17.24 -2.50 -1.94
N ILE A 42 17.31 -1.16 -1.92
CA ILE A 42 16.27 -0.31 -2.51
C ILE A 42 16.18 -0.57 -4.02
N THR A 43 17.32 -0.60 -4.71
CA THR A 43 17.38 -0.88 -6.16
C THR A 43 16.80 -2.25 -6.49
N GLN A 44 17.10 -3.28 -5.69
CA GLN A 44 16.52 -4.62 -5.88
C GLN A 44 14.99 -4.59 -5.75
N THR A 45 14.46 -3.83 -4.79
CA THR A 45 13.01 -3.67 -4.61
C THR A 45 12.37 -3.02 -5.83
N VAL A 46 12.97 -1.95 -6.36
CA VAL A 46 12.50 -1.27 -7.59
C VAL A 46 12.51 -2.23 -8.79
N GLN A 47 13.60 -2.98 -8.98
CA GLN A 47 13.70 -3.96 -10.08
C GLN A 47 12.65 -5.06 -9.99
N ALA A 48 12.31 -5.52 -8.77
CA ALA A 48 11.25 -6.49 -8.58
C ALA A 48 9.89 -5.90 -8.93
N LEU A 49 9.64 -4.64 -8.53
CA LEU A 49 8.41 -3.92 -8.85
C LEU A 49 8.23 -3.77 -10.37
N ASP A 50 9.26 -3.31 -11.09
CA ASP A 50 9.23 -3.12 -12.54
C ASP A 50 8.88 -4.42 -13.27
N LYS A 51 9.49 -5.55 -12.86
CA LYS A 51 9.23 -6.86 -13.45
C LYS A 51 7.77 -7.30 -13.28
N VAL A 52 7.20 -7.10 -12.09
CA VAL A 52 5.83 -7.52 -11.81
C VAL A 52 4.84 -6.60 -12.53
N LEU A 53 5.03 -5.29 -12.46
CA LEU A 53 4.14 -4.33 -13.11
C LEU A 53 4.14 -4.49 -14.63
N ALA A 54 5.31 -4.69 -15.26
CA ALA A 54 5.39 -4.94 -16.70
C ALA A 54 4.64 -6.21 -17.14
N ARG A 55 4.50 -7.22 -16.25
CA ARG A 55 3.74 -8.43 -16.55
C ARG A 55 2.23 -8.19 -16.50
N ILE A 56 1.76 -7.34 -15.58
CA ILE A 56 0.34 -7.01 -15.46
C ILE A 56 -0.16 -6.33 -16.74
N ASP A 57 0.60 -5.40 -17.30
CA ASP A 57 0.24 -4.71 -18.54
C ASP A 57 0.23 -5.65 -19.76
N ALA A 58 1.11 -6.66 -19.77
CA ALA A 58 1.19 -7.64 -20.85
C ALA A 58 0.02 -8.65 -20.83
N ASP A 59 -0.52 -8.98 -19.66
CA ASP A 59 -1.65 -9.90 -19.50
C ASP A 59 -3.02 -9.21 -19.66
N ALA A 60 -3.05 -7.87 -19.62
CA ALA A 60 -4.26 -7.07 -19.83
C ALA A 60 -4.54 -6.73 -21.32
N LYS A 61 -3.69 -7.19 -22.25
CA LYS A 61 -3.75 -6.91 -23.69
C LYS A 61 -4.07 -8.16 -24.50
#